data_AF-A0A968WU12-F1
#
_entry.id   AF-A0A968WU12-F1
#
_cell.length_a   1.000
_cell.length_b   1.000
_cell.length_c   1.000
_cell.angle_alpha   90.00
_cell.angle_beta   90.00
_cell.angle_gamma   90.00
#
_symmetry.space_group_name_H-M   'P 1'
#
loop_
_entity.id
_entity.type
_entity.pdbx_description
1 polymer ?
#
loop_
_entity_poly.entity_id
_entity_poly.type
_entity_poly.pdbx_seq_one_letter_code
_entity_poly.pdbx_strand_id
1 'polypeptide(L)'
;MPISAGKGCHGEEKLVGVNWDVTEDLERAAALLRAKQLAENHSAELEIARKSLEYISLHDALTGLPNRRFLDSTLSRMSGAEDNPRNLTLLHIDLDRFKQINDTKGHAAGDALLVHTAELLRAHVRTGDIVARIGGDEFVIVLSPAPAQFELDRIVNGIIQSAGRPFIWEGQECRSGVSIGIAEAGGLSGVHQILVNADIALYRAKRGGRNRAAYFTEALQAEVIANKQCADDILLGIERCEFVPYYQPQFDARTLSLTGIEALARWRHPSRGILTPDKFLAVANDINAVSLIDRIILEQAARDLAAWDLMGLSVERVSVNVSARRLGSELSLESLISLPVAPQRISFELLESIFLDEHNDEIIDNIEKLKALGFNIEIDDFGSGHASIVACCASGRISSRSTASLWRRSSTARRSGVCSNPSSTSASRKTLRFAPKVSRQRSMPKSFAISAAISFKDIISPSRWRRTRSPHSPRASHGLAKWLFLTVRRSGSSCANTVWRDRARAASQFTTCCAGGSPTVSATGASCSRYRERAGSGISGRGR
;
A
#
# COMPACT_ATOMS: atom_id res chain seq x y z
N MET A 1 65.92 -61.64 -49.32
CA MET A 1 64.65 -62.35 -49.60
C MET A 1 64.98 -63.80 -49.93
N PRO A 2 64.52 -64.79 -49.15
CA PRO A 2 64.63 -66.19 -49.54
C PRO A 2 63.50 -66.53 -50.52
N ILE A 3 63.85 -66.97 -51.73
CA ILE A 3 62.90 -67.53 -52.69
C ILE A 3 63.06 -69.05 -52.65
N SER A 4 62.02 -69.79 -52.30
CA SER A 4 62.02 -71.25 -52.33
C SER A 4 61.74 -71.76 -53.74
N ALA A 5 62.79 -72.20 -54.45
CA ALA A 5 62.65 -72.91 -55.72
C ALA A 5 62.39 -74.40 -55.46
N GLY A 6 61.29 -74.93 -56.01
CA GLY A 6 60.96 -76.36 -55.98
C GLY A 6 61.00 -76.94 -57.39
N LYS A 7 61.75 -78.03 -57.61
CA LYS A 7 61.74 -78.73 -58.90
C LYS A 7 60.45 -79.51 -59.08
N GLY A 8 59.76 -79.29 -60.19
CA GLY A 8 58.65 -80.13 -60.62
C GLY A 8 59.15 -81.50 -61.08
N CYS A 9 58.24 -82.48 -61.13
CA CYS A 9 58.50 -83.86 -61.58
C CYS A 9 59.04 -84.00 -63.03
N HIS A 10 59.03 -82.93 -63.82
CA HIS A 10 59.58 -82.88 -65.18
C HIS A 10 60.82 -81.98 -65.33
N GLY A 11 61.45 -81.56 -64.21
CA GLY A 11 62.73 -80.84 -64.23
C GLY A 11 62.63 -79.32 -64.39
N GLU A 12 61.44 -78.78 -64.67
CA GLU A 12 61.19 -77.33 -64.63
C GLU A 12 61.27 -76.79 -63.18
N GLU A 13 61.94 -75.65 -63.02
CA GLU A 13 61.91 -74.89 -61.77
C GLU A 13 60.55 -74.21 -61.61
N LYS A 14 59.83 -74.55 -60.53
CA LYS A 14 58.62 -73.83 -60.14
C LYS A 14 58.92 -73.00 -58.90
N LEU A 15 58.50 -71.74 -58.93
CA LEU A 15 58.66 -70.80 -57.83
C LEU A 15 57.62 -71.14 -56.75
N VAL A 16 58.06 -71.79 -55.67
CA VAL A 16 57.18 -72.27 -54.59
C VAL A 16 57.14 -71.23 -53.48
N GLY A 17 56.30 -70.22 -53.70
CA GLY A 17 55.93 -69.22 -52.70
C GLY A 17 56.97 -68.13 -52.43
N VAL A 18 56.47 -66.93 -52.14
CA VAL A 18 57.24 -65.85 -51.52
C VAL A 18 56.73 -65.74 -50.09
N ASN A 19 57.59 -65.95 -49.10
CA ASN A 19 57.20 -65.79 -47.71
C ASN A 19 57.28 -64.30 -47.33
N TRP A 20 56.13 -63.65 -47.15
CA TRP A 20 56.06 -62.26 -46.67
C TRP A 20 55.97 -62.25 -45.15
N ASP A 21 56.97 -61.66 -44.50
CA ASP A 21 56.91 -61.32 -43.09
C ASP A 21 56.06 -60.04 -42.92
N VAL A 22 54.82 -60.23 -42.45
CA VAL A 22 53.84 -59.17 -42.20
C VAL A 22 53.75 -58.81 -40.70
N THR A 23 54.69 -59.27 -39.87
CA THR A 23 54.64 -59.07 -38.42
C THR A 23 54.63 -57.59 -38.04
N GLU A 24 55.52 -56.78 -38.64
CA GLU A 24 55.59 -55.34 -38.36
C GLU A 24 54.31 -54.58 -38.80
N ASP A 25 53.72 -54.95 -39.94
CA ASP A 25 52.48 -54.33 -40.43
C ASP A 25 51.26 -54.71 -39.57
N LEU A 26 51.21 -55.96 -39.07
CA LEU A 26 50.19 -56.40 -38.11
C LEU A 26 50.35 -55.68 -36.76
N GLU A 27 51.57 -55.50 -36.27
CA GLU A 27 51.85 -54.74 -35.05
C GLU A 27 51.49 -53.26 -35.18
N ARG A 28 51.82 -52.63 -36.32
CA ARG A 28 51.41 -51.26 -36.65
C ARG A 28 49.89 -51.12 -36.74
N ALA A 29 49.21 -52.05 -37.42
CA ALA A 29 47.75 -52.06 -37.50
C ALA A 29 47.12 -52.19 -36.09
N ALA A 30 47.62 -53.10 -35.25
CA ALA A 30 47.16 -53.27 -33.87
C ALA A 30 47.50 -52.07 -32.97
N ALA A 31 48.60 -51.36 -33.21
CA ALA A 31 48.94 -50.12 -32.53
C ALA A 31 48.02 -48.96 -32.93
N LEU A 32 47.76 -48.79 -34.24
CA LEU A 32 46.82 -47.78 -34.76
C LEU A 32 45.39 -48.02 -34.27
N LEU A 33 44.93 -49.27 -34.22
CA LEU A 33 43.60 -49.62 -33.75
C LEU A 33 43.44 -49.34 -32.24
N ARG A 34 44.48 -49.65 -31.44
CA ARG A 34 44.53 -49.25 -30.01
C ARG A 34 44.56 -47.73 -29.81
N ALA A 35 45.36 -47.00 -30.59
CA ALA A 35 45.42 -45.54 -30.53
C ALA A 35 44.09 -44.88 -30.91
N LYS A 36 43.42 -45.40 -31.96
CA LYS A 36 42.07 -44.99 -32.35
C LYS A 36 41.06 -45.23 -31.22
N GLN A 37 41.04 -46.42 -30.63
CA GLN A 37 40.12 -46.77 -29.54
C GLN A 37 40.33 -45.85 -28.32
N LEU A 38 41.58 -45.53 -27.98
CA LEU A 38 41.91 -44.61 -26.90
C LEU A 38 41.41 -43.18 -27.19
N ALA A 39 41.56 -42.70 -28.42
CA ALA A 39 41.10 -41.39 -28.85
C ALA A 39 39.56 -41.29 -28.89
N GLU A 40 38.87 -42.34 -29.34
CA GLU A 40 37.40 -42.42 -29.32
C GLU A 40 36.86 -42.41 -27.88
N ASN A 41 37.46 -43.18 -26.98
CA ASN A 41 37.11 -43.18 -25.55
C ASN A 41 37.34 -41.80 -24.92
N HIS A 42 38.50 -41.19 -25.13
CA HIS A 42 38.81 -39.87 -24.57
C HIS A 42 37.92 -38.76 -25.12
N SER A 43 37.54 -38.84 -26.41
CA SER A 43 36.56 -37.92 -27.01
C SER A 43 35.18 -38.06 -26.36
N ALA A 44 34.74 -39.30 -26.08
CA ALA A 44 33.48 -39.55 -25.37
C ALA A 44 33.51 -39.03 -23.93
N GLU A 45 34.60 -39.24 -23.19
CA GLU A 45 34.81 -38.67 -21.85
C GLU A 45 34.74 -37.15 -21.85
N LEU A 46 35.44 -36.49 -22.79
CA LEU A 46 35.44 -35.04 -22.95
C LEU A 46 34.04 -34.50 -23.26
N GLU A 47 33.27 -35.15 -24.13
CA GLU A 47 31.91 -34.71 -24.46
C GLU A 47 30.91 -34.93 -23.31
N ILE A 48 31.07 -35.99 -22.50
CA ILE A 48 30.30 -36.18 -21.26
C ILE A 48 30.63 -35.08 -20.25
N ALA A 49 31.92 -34.80 -20.03
CA ALA A 49 32.37 -33.73 -19.14
C ALA A 49 31.88 -32.35 -19.61
N ARG A 50 31.95 -32.07 -20.92
CA ARG A 50 31.46 -30.84 -21.55
C ARG A 50 29.96 -30.63 -21.30
N LYS A 51 29.15 -31.66 -21.54
CA LYS A 51 27.69 -31.63 -21.27
C LYS A 51 27.37 -31.45 -19.79
N SER A 52 28.13 -32.09 -18.89
CA SER A 52 27.96 -31.93 -17.45
C SER A 52 28.26 -30.50 -16.99
N LEU A 53 29.36 -29.91 -17.47
CA LEU A 53 29.72 -28.51 -17.19
C LEU A 53 28.70 -27.52 -17.75
N GLU A 54 28.20 -27.75 -18.97
CA GLU A 54 27.14 -26.95 -19.59
C GLU A 54 25.85 -27.01 -18.78
N TYR A 55 25.43 -28.20 -18.33
CA TYR A 55 24.26 -28.39 -17.48
C TYR A 55 24.41 -27.65 -16.13
N ILE A 56 25.54 -27.81 -15.43
CA ILE A 56 25.81 -27.13 -14.15
C ILE A 56 25.84 -25.60 -14.31
N SER A 57 26.32 -25.08 -15.45
CA SER A 57 26.33 -23.64 -15.75
C SER A 57 24.93 -23.06 -15.99
N LEU A 58 23.97 -23.89 -16.42
CA LEU A 58 22.64 -23.49 -16.88
C LEU A 58 21.48 -23.91 -15.94
N HIS A 59 21.75 -24.76 -14.94
CA HIS A 59 20.76 -25.20 -13.96
C HIS A 59 21.10 -24.75 -12.53
N ASP A 60 20.09 -24.70 -11.66
CA ASP A 60 20.22 -24.51 -10.21
C ASP A 60 20.57 -25.85 -9.56
N ALA A 61 21.65 -25.87 -8.78
CA ALA A 61 22.19 -27.10 -8.20
C ALA A 61 21.27 -27.75 -7.15
N LEU A 62 20.41 -26.97 -6.49
CA LEU A 62 19.48 -27.48 -5.48
C LEU A 62 18.21 -28.08 -6.11
N THR A 63 17.55 -27.34 -7.01
CA THR A 63 16.24 -27.72 -7.56
C THR A 63 16.30 -28.44 -8.92
N GLY A 64 17.48 -28.48 -9.55
CA GLY A 64 17.68 -29.00 -10.91
C GLY A 64 16.90 -28.22 -11.98
N LEU A 65 16.30 -27.08 -11.64
CA LEU A 65 15.60 -26.22 -12.60
C LEU A 65 16.62 -25.43 -13.42
N PRO A 66 16.29 -25.05 -14.66
CA PRO A 66 16.92 -23.91 -15.34
C PRO A 66 17.21 -22.74 -14.39
N ASN A 67 18.41 -22.19 -14.46
CA ASN A 67 18.79 -21.00 -13.72
C ASN A 67 18.54 -19.72 -14.55
N ARG A 68 18.82 -18.56 -13.95
CA ARG A 68 18.64 -17.25 -14.61
C ARG A 68 19.37 -17.13 -15.97
N ARG A 69 20.56 -17.72 -16.14
CA ARG A 69 21.31 -17.67 -17.42
C ARG A 69 20.61 -18.46 -18.53
N PHE A 70 20.04 -19.62 -18.21
CA PHE A 70 19.23 -20.38 -19.15
C PHE A 70 17.96 -19.60 -19.55
N LEU A 71 17.29 -18.98 -18.57
CA LEU A 71 16.12 -18.15 -18.82
C LEU A 71 16.46 -16.97 -19.73
N ASP A 72 17.44 -16.14 -19.37
CA ASP A 72 17.82 -14.94 -20.13
C ASP A 72 18.26 -15.30 -21.55
N SER A 73 19.05 -16.37 -21.75
CA SER A 73 19.47 -16.83 -23.08
C SER A 73 18.33 -17.39 -23.92
N THR A 74 17.35 -18.05 -23.30
CA THR A 74 16.17 -18.57 -24.00
C THR A 74 15.20 -17.45 -24.39
N LEU A 75 14.92 -16.49 -23.49
CA LEU A 75 14.14 -15.30 -23.80
C LEU A 75 14.80 -14.44 -24.89
N SER A 76 16.14 -14.34 -24.90
CA SER A 76 16.90 -13.69 -25.97
C SER A 76 16.72 -14.38 -27.32
N ARG A 77 16.81 -15.72 -27.36
CA ARG A 77 16.55 -16.51 -28.58
C ARG A 77 15.12 -16.34 -29.08
N MET A 78 14.14 -16.34 -28.17
CA MET A 78 12.72 -16.10 -28.51
C MET A 78 12.45 -14.66 -29.00
N SER A 79 13.29 -13.69 -28.62
CA SER A 79 13.22 -12.30 -29.11
C SER A 79 13.77 -12.15 -30.53
N GLY A 80 14.75 -12.98 -30.91
CA GLY A 80 15.47 -12.88 -32.18
C GLY A 80 14.88 -13.69 -33.34
N ALA A 81 13.86 -14.52 -33.08
CA ALA A 81 13.13 -15.21 -34.14
C ALA A 81 12.18 -14.25 -34.86
N GLU A 82 12.22 -14.22 -36.19
CA GLU A 82 11.26 -13.45 -37.00
C GLU A 82 9.81 -13.97 -36.82
N ASP A 83 9.67 -15.21 -36.34
CA ASP A 83 8.42 -15.82 -35.86
C ASP A 83 7.95 -15.21 -34.53
N ASN A 84 7.48 -13.97 -34.63
CA ASN A 84 6.32 -13.47 -33.91
C ASN A 84 6.29 -13.71 -32.38
N PRO A 85 7.01 -12.89 -31.56
CA PRO A 85 7.07 -13.01 -30.10
C PRO A 85 5.76 -12.67 -29.35
N ARG A 86 4.60 -12.82 -30.00
CA ARG A 86 3.29 -12.28 -29.59
C ARG A 86 2.38 -13.28 -28.86
N ASN A 87 2.87 -14.46 -28.51
CA ASN A 87 2.07 -15.47 -27.82
C ASN A 87 2.89 -16.20 -26.74
N LEU A 88 3.33 -15.46 -25.73
CA LEU A 88 3.94 -16.01 -24.51
C LEU A 88 3.36 -15.35 -23.25
N THR A 89 3.24 -16.12 -22.18
CA THR A 89 2.83 -15.63 -20.85
C THR A 89 3.93 -15.96 -19.86
N LEU A 90 4.33 -14.99 -19.05
CA LEU A 90 5.33 -15.16 -18.00
C LEU A 90 4.69 -14.99 -16.62
N LEU A 91 4.96 -15.95 -15.73
CA LEU A 91 4.56 -15.92 -14.33
C LEU A 91 5.83 -15.76 -13.50
N HIS A 92 5.96 -14.65 -12.77
CA HIS A 92 6.99 -14.45 -11.76
C HIS A 92 6.41 -14.82 -10.38
N ILE A 93 7.03 -15.75 -9.67
CA ILE A 93 6.50 -16.43 -8.48
C ILE A 93 7.47 -16.27 -7.32
N ASP A 94 6.95 -15.98 -6.13
CA ASP A 94 7.71 -15.78 -4.89
C ASP A 94 7.05 -16.53 -3.73
N LEU A 95 7.86 -17.16 -2.88
CA LEU A 95 7.38 -17.89 -1.70
C LEU A 95 7.10 -16.93 -0.54
N ASP A 96 5.81 -16.79 -0.20
CA ASP A 96 5.38 -15.85 0.83
C ASP A 96 5.97 -16.20 2.20
N ARG A 97 6.80 -15.28 2.72
CA ARG A 97 7.46 -15.37 4.04
C ARG A 97 8.54 -16.44 4.14
N PHE A 98 9.15 -16.86 3.02
CA PHE A 98 10.26 -17.83 3.01
C PHE A 98 11.35 -17.57 4.05
N LYS A 99 11.77 -16.30 4.22
CA LYS A 99 12.73 -15.92 5.26
C LYS A 99 12.29 -16.32 6.68
N GLN A 100 11.01 -16.17 7.03
CA GLN A 100 10.52 -16.59 8.36
C GLN A 100 10.65 -18.11 8.57
N ILE A 101 10.53 -18.90 7.49
CA ILE A 101 10.73 -20.36 7.54
C ILE A 101 12.20 -20.67 7.80
N ASN A 102 13.14 -20.02 7.09
CA ASN A 102 14.58 -20.15 7.38
C ASN A 102 14.94 -19.73 8.81
N ASP A 103 14.45 -18.57 9.25
CA ASP A 103 14.76 -18.01 10.57
C ASP A 103 14.18 -18.88 11.71
N THR A 104 13.06 -19.59 11.49
CA THR A 104 12.37 -20.40 12.52
C THR A 104 12.74 -21.89 12.49
N LYS A 105 12.99 -22.45 11.31
CA LYS A 105 13.18 -23.90 11.08
C LYS A 105 14.54 -24.25 10.47
N GLY A 106 15.39 -23.27 10.22
CA GLY A 106 16.72 -23.44 9.63
C GLY A 106 16.72 -23.60 8.11
N HIS A 107 17.89 -23.38 7.49
CA HIS A 107 18.05 -23.39 6.04
C HIS A 107 17.69 -24.73 5.38
N ALA A 108 17.91 -25.87 6.05
CA ALA A 108 17.56 -27.19 5.49
C ALA A 108 16.04 -27.33 5.22
N ALA A 109 15.20 -26.77 6.09
CA ALA A 109 13.75 -26.74 5.86
C ALA A 109 13.35 -25.79 4.71
N GLY A 110 14.11 -24.71 4.52
CA GLY A 110 13.97 -23.81 3.37
C GLY A 110 14.39 -24.47 2.06
N ASP A 111 15.52 -25.18 2.04
CA ASP A 111 16.00 -25.91 0.87
C ASP A 111 15.01 -27.02 0.47
N ALA A 112 14.46 -27.75 1.44
CA ALA A 112 13.39 -28.72 1.22
C ALA A 112 12.12 -28.09 0.63
N LEU A 113 11.72 -26.91 1.12
CA LEU A 113 10.60 -26.14 0.55
C LEU A 113 10.89 -25.69 -0.88
N LEU A 114 12.11 -25.28 -1.21
CA LEU A 114 12.51 -24.86 -2.55
C LEU A 114 12.45 -26.04 -3.54
N VAL A 115 12.93 -27.21 -3.14
CA VAL A 115 12.82 -28.46 -3.94
C VAL A 115 11.36 -28.85 -4.13
N HIS A 116 10.56 -28.88 -3.05
CA HIS A 116 9.13 -29.19 -3.12
C HIS A 116 8.37 -28.22 -4.04
N THR A 117 8.70 -26.93 -3.96
CA THR A 117 8.13 -25.89 -4.83
C THR A 117 8.52 -26.13 -6.29
N ALA A 118 9.78 -26.47 -6.57
CA ALA A 118 10.23 -26.77 -7.93
C ALA A 118 9.47 -27.96 -8.56
N GLU A 119 9.26 -29.03 -7.79
CA GLU A 119 8.46 -30.19 -8.23
C GLU A 119 6.99 -29.80 -8.46
N LEU A 120 6.39 -29.06 -7.53
CA LEU A 120 5.03 -28.56 -7.63
C LEU A 120 4.82 -27.69 -8.87
N LEU A 121 5.72 -26.76 -9.16
CA LEU A 121 5.63 -25.90 -10.34
C LEU A 121 5.77 -26.71 -11.64
N ARG A 122 6.72 -27.66 -11.71
CA ARG A 122 6.84 -28.58 -12.86
C ARG A 122 5.56 -29.39 -13.09
N ALA A 123 4.89 -29.84 -12.04
CA ALA A 123 3.67 -30.66 -12.13
C ALA A 123 2.44 -29.88 -12.66
N HIS A 124 2.47 -28.55 -12.67
CA HIS A 124 1.36 -27.70 -13.14
C HIS A 124 1.51 -27.22 -14.60
N VAL A 125 2.64 -27.49 -15.26
CA VAL A 125 2.94 -27.01 -16.61
C VAL A 125 3.18 -28.16 -17.60
N ARG A 126 3.26 -27.85 -18.89
CA ARG A 126 3.51 -28.82 -19.96
C ARG A 126 5.01 -29.05 -20.12
N THR A 127 5.41 -30.19 -20.71
CA THR A 127 6.82 -30.54 -20.94
C THR A 127 7.60 -29.53 -21.81
N GLY A 128 6.91 -28.71 -22.60
CA GLY A 128 7.50 -27.64 -23.41
C GLY A 128 7.58 -26.27 -22.73
N ASP A 129 6.91 -26.10 -21.58
CA ASP A 129 6.95 -24.87 -20.80
C ASP A 129 8.23 -24.82 -19.96
N ILE A 130 8.76 -23.62 -19.71
CA ILE A 130 9.99 -23.44 -18.94
C ILE A 130 9.62 -23.11 -17.50
N VAL A 131 10.09 -23.90 -16.54
CA VAL A 131 10.15 -23.52 -15.12
C VAL A 131 11.61 -23.23 -14.79
N ALA A 132 11.90 -22.07 -14.22
CA ALA A 132 13.24 -21.65 -13.83
C ALA A 132 13.25 -21.14 -12.39
N ARG A 133 14.39 -21.27 -11.71
CA ARG A 133 14.66 -20.59 -10.43
C ARG A 133 15.69 -19.50 -10.67
N ILE A 134 15.34 -18.24 -10.39
CA ILE A 134 16.18 -17.10 -10.78
C ILE A 134 17.07 -16.60 -9.64
N GLY A 135 16.72 -16.90 -8.39
CA GLY A 135 17.51 -16.61 -7.18
C GLY A 135 16.63 -16.74 -5.92
N GLY A 136 17.24 -17.02 -4.77
CA GLY A 136 16.52 -17.08 -3.49
C GLY A 136 15.26 -17.96 -3.53
N ASP A 137 14.13 -17.35 -3.24
CA ASP A 137 12.74 -17.84 -3.26
C ASP A 137 11.95 -17.50 -4.53
N GLU A 138 12.61 -16.94 -5.55
CA GLU A 138 12.00 -16.49 -6.81
C GLU A 138 12.09 -17.55 -7.92
N PHE A 139 10.93 -17.87 -8.49
CA PHE A 139 10.75 -18.79 -9.62
C PHE A 139 10.07 -18.08 -10.79
N VAL A 140 10.37 -18.49 -12.02
CA VAL A 140 9.74 -17.98 -13.23
C VAL A 140 9.18 -19.14 -14.04
N ILE A 141 7.94 -19.02 -14.50
CA ILE A 141 7.36 -19.91 -15.51
C ILE A 141 7.17 -19.12 -16.81
N VAL A 142 7.61 -19.69 -17.93
CA VAL A 142 7.36 -19.19 -19.28
C VAL A 142 6.49 -20.19 -20.02
N LEU A 143 5.27 -19.78 -20.35
CA LEU A 143 4.30 -20.57 -21.09
C LEU A 143 4.35 -20.15 -22.56
N SER A 144 4.72 -21.09 -23.45
CA SER A 144 4.90 -20.81 -24.88
C SER A 144 4.57 -22.04 -25.74
N PRO A 145 3.57 -21.97 -26.64
CA PRO A 145 2.65 -20.85 -26.87
C PRO A 145 1.80 -20.53 -25.63
N ALA A 146 1.47 -19.25 -25.44
CA ALA A 146 0.59 -18.81 -24.35
C ALA A 146 -0.73 -19.60 -24.38
N PRO A 147 -1.20 -20.10 -23.23
CA PRO A 147 -2.46 -20.83 -23.12
C PRO A 147 -3.66 -19.89 -23.22
N ALA A 148 -4.84 -20.46 -23.48
CA ALA A 148 -6.09 -19.70 -23.36
C ALA A 148 -6.33 -19.29 -21.89
N GLN A 149 -7.00 -18.15 -21.65
CA GLN A 149 -7.24 -17.61 -20.31
C GLN A 149 -7.75 -18.65 -19.30
N PHE A 150 -8.71 -19.50 -19.69
CA PHE A 150 -9.25 -20.54 -18.80
C PHE A 150 -8.19 -21.58 -18.37
N GLU A 151 -7.26 -21.93 -19.25
CA GLU A 151 -6.15 -22.82 -18.91
C GLU A 151 -5.12 -22.10 -18.03
N LEU A 152 -4.82 -20.83 -18.31
CA LEU A 152 -3.95 -19.99 -17.49
C LEU A 152 -4.48 -19.88 -16.06
N ASP A 153 -5.77 -19.53 -15.90
CA ASP A 153 -6.46 -19.44 -14.62
C ASP A 153 -6.40 -20.78 -13.88
N ARG A 154 -6.55 -21.91 -14.57
CA ARG A 154 -6.43 -23.25 -13.98
C ARG A 154 -5.01 -23.53 -13.47
N ILE A 155 -3.98 -23.21 -14.24
CA ILE A 155 -2.57 -23.39 -13.86
C ILE A 155 -2.27 -22.53 -12.62
N VAL A 156 -2.59 -21.23 -12.69
CA VAL A 156 -2.34 -20.24 -11.64
C VAL A 156 -3.04 -20.61 -10.33
N ASN A 157 -4.35 -20.92 -10.38
CA ASN A 157 -5.10 -21.31 -9.19
C ASN A 157 -4.65 -22.67 -8.65
N GLY A 158 -4.26 -23.61 -9.51
CA GLY A 158 -3.68 -24.90 -9.11
C GLY A 158 -2.38 -24.72 -8.32
N ILE A 159 -1.48 -23.87 -8.80
CA ILE A 159 -0.22 -23.53 -8.11
C ILE A 159 -0.50 -22.92 -6.74
N ILE A 160 -1.36 -21.89 -6.65
CA ILE A 160 -1.70 -21.22 -5.39
C ILE A 160 -2.34 -22.19 -4.38
N GLN A 161 -3.30 -23.01 -4.84
CA GLN A 161 -3.97 -23.98 -3.97
C GLN A 161 -3.05 -25.12 -3.52
N SER A 162 -2.09 -25.53 -4.36
CA SER A 162 -1.16 -26.60 -4.03
C SER A 162 -0.08 -26.10 -3.07
N ALA A 163 0.48 -24.91 -3.31
CA ALA A 163 1.52 -24.33 -2.46
C ALA A 163 0.99 -24.02 -1.04
N GLY A 164 -0.26 -23.55 -0.93
CA GLY A 164 -0.92 -23.32 0.35
C GLY A 164 -1.22 -24.59 1.18
N ARG A 165 -0.92 -25.80 0.69
CA ARG A 165 -1.02 -27.03 1.47
C ARG A 165 0.20 -27.18 2.38
N PRO A 166 0.05 -27.76 3.59
CA PRO A 166 1.20 -28.05 4.42
C PRO A 166 2.05 -29.16 3.77
N PHE A 167 3.36 -28.94 3.66
CA PHE A 167 4.31 -30.03 3.42
C PHE A 167 4.94 -30.45 4.75
N ILE A 168 5.31 -31.73 4.87
CA ILE A 168 5.89 -32.28 6.10
C ILE A 168 7.41 -32.32 5.95
N TRP A 169 8.11 -31.64 6.87
CA TRP A 169 9.57 -31.71 7.01
C TRP A 169 9.91 -32.19 8.42
N GLU A 170 10.66 -33.29 8.53
CA GLU A 170 11.08 -33.89 9.82
C GLU A 170 9.92 -34.09 10.82
N GLY A 171 8.74 -34.45 10.31
CA GLY A 171 7.52 -34.65 11.12
C GLY A 171 6.78 -33.37 11.52
N GLN A 172 7.28 -32.18 11.15
CA GLN A 172 6.59 -30.91 11.35
C GLN A 172 5.87 -30.44 10.08
N GLU A 173 4.69 -29.84 10.25
CA GLU A 173 4.07 -29.07 9.17
C GLU A 173 4.86 -27.78 8.87
N CYS A 174 5.03 -27.52 7.59
CA CYS A 174 5.54 -26.27 7.02
C CYS A 174 4.51 -25.76 6.01
N ARG A 175 4.11 -24.48 6.13
CA ARG A 175 3.13 -23.84 5.23
C ARG A 175 3.74 -22.58 4.64
N SER A 176 3.70 -22.45 3.32
CA SER A 176 4.11 -21.25 2.59
C SER A 176 3.00 -20.85 1.63
N GLY A 177 2.75 -19.54 1.49
CA GLY A 177 1.93 -19.05 0.37
C GLY A 177 2.80 -18.89 -0.88
N VAL A 178 2.16 -18.57 -2.01
CA VAL A 178 2.83 -18.02 -3.19
C VAL A 178 2.15 -16.76 -3.69
N SER A 179 2.95 -15.73 -3.92
CA SER A 179 2.54 -14.55 -4.68
C SER A 179 2.96 -14.74 -6.14
N ILE A 180 2.07 -14.43 -7.09
CA ILE A 180 2.30 -14.60 -8.52
C ILE A 180 2.02 -13.30 -9.27
N GLY A 181 3.00 -12.82 -10.04
CA GLY A 181 2.84 -11.74 -11.02
C GLY A 181 2.76 -12.31 -12.43
N ILE A 182 1.71 -11.99 -13.17
CA ILE A 182 1.45 -12.50 -14.52
C ILE A 182 1.62 -11.37 -15.53
N ALA A 183 2.39 -11.59 -16.59
CA ALA A 183 2.47 -10.68 -17.73
C ALA A 183 2.41 -11.45 -19.06
N GLU A 184 1.78 -10.83 -20.05
CA GLU A 184 1.59 -11.38 -21.40
C GLU A 184 2.34 -10.52 -22.43
N ALA A 185 2.87 -11.14 -23.48
CA ALA A 185 3.62 -10.42 -24.51
C ALA A 185 2.69 -9.61 -25.43
N GLY A 186 2.49 -8.34 -25.08
CA GLY A 186 1.73 -7.38 -25.88
C GLY A 186 2.54 -6.71 -26.99
N GLY A 187 2.23 -7.03 -28.25
CA GLY A 187 2.60 -6.23 -29.43
C GLY A 187 4.10 -6.15 -29.72
N LEU A 188 4.65 -4.93 -29.68
CA LEU A 188 6.06 -4.62 -29.96
C LEU A 188 6.97 -4.67 -28.72
N SER A 189 6.44 -5.09 -27.56
CA SER A 189 7.19 -5.12 -26.31
C SER A 189 8.20 -6.27 -26.32
N GLY A 190 9.50 -5.95 -26.27
CA GLY A 190 10.57 -6.96 -26.25
C GLY A 190 10.50 -7.87 -25.02
N VAL A 191 10.98 -9.11 -25.14
CA VAL A 191 10.76 -10.15 -24.12
C VAL A 191 11.36 -9.79 -22.75
N HIS A 192 12.46 -9.03 -22.68
CA HIS A 192 12.96 -8.53 -21.38
C HIS A 192 11.98 -7.60 -20.64
N GLN A 193 11.09 -6.88 -21.35
CA GLN A 193 10.06 -6.06 -20.72
C GLN A 193 8.99 -6.92 -20.03
N ILE A 194 8.75 -8.17 -20.48
CA ILE A 194 7.75 -9.04 -19.87
C ILE A 194 8.14 -9.46 -18.44
N LEU A 195 9.44 -9.62 -18.16
CA LEU A 195 9.97 -9.90 -16.82
C LEU A 195 9.70 -8.73 -15.87
N VAL A 196 10.00 -7.50 -16.31
CA VAL A 196 9.73 -6.27 -15.53
C VAL A 196 8.22 -6.10 -15.30
N ASN A 197 7.40 -6.40 -16.31
CA ASN A 197 5.95 -6.33 -16.20
C ASN A 197 5.41 -7.38 -15.20
N ALA A 198 5.94 -8.60 -15.22
CA ALA A 198 5.56 -9.65 -14.26
C ALA A 198 6.00 -9.29 -12.83
N ASP A 199 7.16 -8.67 -12.65
CA ASP A 199 7.62 -8.19 -11.33
C ASP A 199 6.72 -7.07 -10.75
N ILE A 200 6.31 -6.10 -11.59
CA ILE A 200 5.31 -5.09 -11.23
C ILE A 200 3.98 -5.74 -10.78
N ALA A 201 3.56 -6.80 -11.46
CA ALA A 201 2.38 -7.58 -11.08
C ALA A 201 2.60 -8.37 -9.78
N LEU A 202 3.78 -8.95 -9.57
CA LEU A 202 4.14 -9.70 -8.36
C LEU A 202 4.11 -8.78 -7.12
N TYR A 203 4.64 -7.57 -7.24
CA TYR A 203 4.54 -6.54 -6.20
C TYR A 203 3.07 -6.24 -5.82
N ARG A 204 2.15 -6.22 -6.80
CA ARG A 204 0.72 -6.05 -6.54
C ARG A 204 0.10 -7.25 -5.85
N ALA A 205 0.49 -8.47 -6.19
CA ALA A 205 0.06 -9.69 -5.48
C ALA A 205 0.51 -9.66 -4.02
N LYS A 206 1.79 -9.33 -3.77
CA LYS A 206 2.36 -9.16 -2.41
C LYS A 206 1.61 -8.10 -1.60
N ARG A 207 1.39 -6.88 -2.13
CA ARG A 207 0.64 -5.80 -1.46
C ARG A 207 -0.86 -6.08 -1.31
N GLY A 208 -1.46 -6.86 -2.20
CA GLY A 208 -2.88 -7.22 -2.12
C GLY A 208 -3.24 -8.08 -0.90
N GLY A 209 -2.23 -8.63 -0.21
CA GLY A 209 -2.39 -9.53 0.93
C GLY A 209 -1.78 -10.91 0.73
N ARG A 210 -0.88 -11.09 -0.25
CA ARG A 210 -0.15 -12.34 -0.55
C ARG A 210 -1.07 -13.51 -0.94
N ASN A 211 -0.48 -14.68 -1.16
CA ASN A 211 -1.11 -15.95 -1.54
C ASN A 211 -2.14 -15.82 -2.68
N ARG A 212 -1.73 -15.18 -3.78
CA ARG A 212 -2.60 -14.80 -4.91
C ARG A 212 -1.81 -14.51 -6.17
N ALA A 213 -2.52 -14.46 -7.30
CA ALA A 213 -2.02 -13.86 -8.52
C ALA A 213 -2.48 -12.41 -8.70
N ALA A 214 -1.72 -11.64 -9.47
CA ALA A 214 -2.14 -10.38 -10.07
C ALA A 214 -1.63 -10.30 -11.51
N TYR A 215 -2.39 -9.65 -12.37
CA TYR A 215 -2.03 -9.41 -13.78
C TYR A 215 -1.37 -8.04 -13.94
N PHE A 216 -0.37 -7.98 -14.80
CA PHE A 216 0.19 -6.72 -15.27
C PHE A 216 -0.85 -5.94 -16.06
N THR A 217 -0.89 -4.63 -15.83
CA THR A 217 -1.61 -3.67 -16.66
C THR A 217 -0.81 -2.37 -16.71
N GLU A 218 -0.94 -1.59 -17.78
CA GLU A 218 -0.32 -0.26 -17.88
C GLU A 218 -0.76 0.67 -16.73
N ALA A 219 -2.02 0.54 -16.30
CA ALA A 219 -2.56 1.25 -15.13
C ALA A 219 -1.82 0.88 -13.82
N LEU A 220 -1.46 -0.40 -13.64
CA LEU A 220 -0.67 -0.84 -12.50
C LEU A 220 0.78 -0.33 -12.57
N GLN A 221 1.40 -0.32 -13.76
CA GLN A 221 2.72 0.27 -13.95
C GLN A 221 2.71 1.76 -13.58
N ALA A 222 1.71 2.51 -14.04
CA ALA A 222 1.52 3.91 -13.66
C ALA A 222 1.30 4.09 -12.15
N GLU A 223 0.53 3.20 -11.50
CA GLU A 223 0.33 3.21 -10.04
C GLU A 223 1.66 3.01 -9.29
N VAL A 224 2.48 2.04 -9.71
CA VAL A 224 3.79 1.76 -9.07
C VAL A 224 4.76 2.93 -9.24
N ILE A 225 4.84 3.53 -10.43
CA ILE A 225 5.68 4.71 -10.69
C ILE A 225 5.21 5.90 -9.84
N ALA A 226 3.90 6.16 -9.78
CA ALA A 226 3.33 7.25 -8.99
C ALA A 226 3.54 7.05 -7.48
N ASN A 227 3.42 5.81 -6.99
CA ASN A 227 3.68 5.46 -5.59
C ASN A 227 5.16 5.66 -5.24
N LYS A 228 6.10 5.29 -6.12
CA LYS A 228 7.53 5.54 -5.92
C LYS A 228 7.85 7.02 -5.85
N GLN A 229 7.37 7.82 -6.82
CA GLN A 229 7.52 9.28 -6.80
C GLN A 229 6.92 9.90 -5.52
N CYS A 230 5.75 9.41 -5.09
CA CYS A 230 5.12 9.85 -3.86
C CYS A 230 5.96 9.51 -2.62
N ALA A 231 6.65 8.36 -2.58
CA ALA A 231 7.54 7.98 -1.50
C ALA A 231 8.77 8.92 -1.42
N ASP A 232 9.42 9.17 -2.55
CA ASP A 232 10.56 10.10 -2.65
C ASP A 232 10.14 11.52 -2.22
N ASP A 233 8.98 11.99 -2.70
CA ASP A 233 8.38 13.27 -2.32
C ASP A 233 8.03 13.33 -0.82
N ILE A 234 7.53 12.26 -0.20
CA ILE A 234 7.19 12.22 1.25
C ILE A 234 8.46 12.41 2.10
N LEU A 235 9.56 11.75 1.76
CA LEU A 235 10.82 11.86 2.50
C LEU A 235 11.38 13.30 2.42
N LEU A 236 11.40 13.89 1.22
CA LEU A 236 11.77 15.29 1.02
C LEU A 236 10.81 16.26 1.73
N GLY A 237 9.51 15.95 1.75
CA GLY A 237 8.49 16.76 2.42
C GLY A 237 8.60 16.73 3.95
N ILE A 238 9.12 15.64 4.52
CA ILE A 238 9.48 15.53 5.95
C ILE A 238 10.66 16.46 6.25
N GLU A 239 11.75 16.38 5.48
CA GLU A 239 12.94 17.25 5.64
C GLU A 239 12.61 18.74 5.49
N ARG A 240 11.69 19.07 4.58
CA ARG A 240 11.27 20.45 4.26
C ARG A 240 10.13 20.97 5.14
N CYS A 241 9.68 20.22 6.14
CA CYS A 241 8.57 20.59 7.02
C CYS A 241 7.26 20.93 6.26
N GLU A 242 6.98 20.18 5.18
CA GLU A 242 5.80 20.38 4.34
C GLU A 242 4.52 19.75 4.95
N PHE A 243 4.68 18.82 5.89
CA PHE A 243 3.57 18.25 6.66
C PHE A 243 3.13 19.23 7.75
N VAL A 244 1.87 19.64 7.72
CA VAL A 244 1.30 20.69 8.56
C VAL A 244 -0.05 20.27 9.16
N PRO A 245 -0.35 20.62 10.42
CA PRO A 245 -1.66 20.37 11.00
C PRO A 245 -2.72 21.33 10.43
N TYR A 246 -3.90 20.81 10.13
CA TYR A 246 -5.13 21.58 9.95
C TYR A 246 -6.07 21.25 11.10
N TYR A 247 -6.80 22.26 11.60
CA TYR A 247 -7.56 22.10 12.82
C TYR A 247 -9.06 21.97 12.56
N GLN A 248 -9.66 20.92 13.11
CA GLN A 248 -11.11 20.74 13.15
C GLN A 248 -11.64 21.00 14.57
N PRO A 249 -12.50 22.00 14.79
CA PRO A 249 -12.99 22.35 16.12
C PRO A 249 -14.04 21.35 16.62
N GLN A 250 -13.97 21.05 17.92
CA GLN A 250 -14.87 20.15 18.64
C GLN A 250 -15.73 20.96 19.62
N PHE A 251 -17.01 20.64 19.69
CA PHE A 251 -17.98 21.39 20.49
C PHE A 251 -18.77 20.47 21.40
N ASP A 252 -19.01 20.91 22.63
CA ASP A 252 -19.95 20.26 23.53
C ASP A 252 -21.37 20.35 22.94
N ALA A 253 -22.04 19.20 22.82
CA ALA A 253 -23.31 19.10 22.12
C ALA A 253 -24.50 19.79 22.83
N ARG A 254 -24.35 20.18 24.10
CA ARG A 254 -25.41 20.81 24.92
C ARG A 254 -25.25 22.33 24.98
N THR A 255 -24.03 22.78 25.24
CA THR A 255 -23.64 24.17 25.49
C THR A 255 -23.12 24.88 24.24
N LEU A 256 -22.70 24.12 23.22
CA LEU A 256 -22.02 24.61 22.00
C LEU A 256 -20.71 25.38 22.30
N SER A 257 -20.12 25.16 23.47
CA SER A 257 -18.78 25.63 23.81
C SER A 257 -17.73 24.83 23.06
N LEU A 258 -16.60 25.46 22.71
CA LEU A 258 -15.44 24.79 22.13
C LEU A 258 -14.75 23.98 23.24
N THR A 259 -14.73 22.65 23.11
CA THR A 259 -14.09 21.73 24.08
C THR A 259 -12.67 21.34 23.69
N GLY A 260 -12.31 21.54 22.42
CA GLY A 260 -11.01 21.16 21.90
C GLY A 260 -10.97 21.27 20.39
N ILE A 261 -9.88 20.77 19.82
CA ILE A 261 -9.68 20.65 18.38
C ILE A 261 -9.01 19.32 18.05
N GLU A 262 -9.11 18.92 16.80
CA GLU A 262 -8.43 17.78 16.20
C GLU A 262 -7.37 18.27 15.22
N ALA A 263 -6.14 17.81 15.36
CA ALA A 263 -5.02 18.13 14.49
C ALA A 263 -4.93 17.09 13.37
N LEU A 264 -5.47 17.46 12.21
CA LEU A 264 -5.52 16.62 11.03
C LEU A 264 -4.31 16.87 10.12
N ALA A 265 -3.50 15.84 9.88
CA ALA A 265 -2.35 15.93 8.98
C ALA A 265 -2.76 16.41 7.57
N ARG A 266 -2.02 17.36 7.01
CA ARG A 266 -2.07 17.78 5.61
C ARG A 266 -0.66 17.94 5.09
N TRP A 267 -0.46 17.65 3.81
CA TRP A 267 0.83 17.85 3.16
C TRP A 267 0.74 19.04 2.21
N ARG A 268 1.58 20.06 2.45
CA ARG A 268 1.74 21.24 1.59
C ARG A 268 2.75 20.95 0.48
N HIS A 269 2.34 20.11 -0.45
CA HIS A 269 3.14 19.70 -1.59
C HIS A 269 3.47 20.89 -2.51
N PRO A 270 4.74 21.11 -2.94
CA PRO A 270 5.13 22.28 -3.71
C PRO A 270 4.36 22.48 -5.02
N SER A 271 4.20 21.42 -5.81
CA SER A 271 3.48 21.44 -7.09
C SER A 271 1.98 21.08 -6.99
N ARG A 272 1.59 20.19 -6.06
CA ARG A 272 0.22 19.65 -5.94
C ARG A 272 -0.67 20.41 -4.93
N GLY A 273 -0.12 21.37 -4.19
CA GLY A 273 -0.87 22.13 -3.19
C GLY A 273 -1.15 21.33 -1.92
N ILE A 274 -2.30 21.55 -1.30
CA ILE A 274 -2.66 20.90 -0.02
C ILE A 274 -3.27 19.52 -0.30
N LEU A 275 -2.54 18.47 0.06
CA LEU A 275 -2.99 17.08 -0.04
C LEU A 275 -3.56 16.57 1.30
N THR A 276 -4.62 15.76 1.19
CA THR A 276 -5.28 15.04 2.28
C THR A 276 -4.66 13.65 2.50
N PRO A 277 -4.80 13.04 3.70
CA PRO A 277 -4.16 11.76 4.02
C PRO A 277 -4.46 10.62 3.03
N ASP A 278 -5.64 10.57 2.40
CA ASP A 278 -5.97 9.57 1.38
C ASP A 278 -5.03 9.56 0.16
N LYS A 279 -4.23 10.62 -0.06
CA LYS A 279 -3.28 10.74 -1.16
C LYS A 279 -1.86 10.27 -0.84
N PHE A 280 -1.50 10.15 0.44
CA PHE A 280 -0.12 9.86 0.84
C PHE A 280 0.01 8.84 1.97
N LEU A 281 -1.01 8.66 2.83
CA LEU A 281 -0.89 7.85 4.05
C LEU A 281 -0.61 6.38 3.76
N ALA A 282 -1.17 5.82 2.67
CA ALA A 282 -0.87 4.45 2.25
C ALA A 282 0.60 4.27 1.86
N VAL A 283 1.17 5.22 1.10
CA VAL A 283 2.58 5.20 0.70
C VAL A 283 3.49 5.46 1.90
N ALA A 284 3.12 6.43 2.76
CA ALA A 284 3.82 6.71 4.00
C ALA A 284 3.85 5.48 4.94
N ASN A 285 2.79 4.66 4.95
CA ASN A 285 2.77 3.41 5.70
C ASN A 285 3.72 2.36 5.11
N ASP A 286 3.71 2.18 3.78
CA ASP A 286 4.62 1.23 3.11
C ASP A 286 6.11 1.57 3.35
N ILE A 287 6.47 2.86 3.39
CA ILE A 287 7.85 3.32 3.71
C ILE A 287 8.10 3.57 5.20
N ASN A 288 7.15 3.23 6.07
CA ASN A 288 7.23 3.41 7.54
C ASN A 288 7.45 4.87 8.01
N ALA A 289 7.02 5.86 7.23
CA ALA A 289 7.13 7.29 7.54
C ALA A 289 5.96 7.86 8.38
N VAL A 290 4.90 7.07 8.64
CA VAL A 290 3.71 7.55 9.38
C VAL A 290 4.07 8.09 10.76
N SER A 291 4.92 7.39 11.52
CA SER A 291 5.36 7.81 12.86
C SER A 291 6.14 9.12 12.85
N LEU A 292 6.94 9.38 11.81
CA LEU A 292 7.64 10.65 11.59
C LEU A 292 6.65 11.79 11.32
N ILE A 293 5.62 11.53 10.50
CA ILE A 293 4.55 12.50 10.23
C ILE A 293 3.75 12.77 11.52
N ASP A 294 3.34 11.74 12.27
CA ASP A 294 2.66 11.86 13.56
C ASP A 294 3.48 12.71 14.55
N ARG A 295 4.82 12.57 14.54
CA ARG A 295 5.73 13.38 15.37
C ARG A 295 5.70 14.84 14.97
N ILE A 296 5.86 15.15 13.68
CA ILE A 296 5.82 16.52 13.15
C ILE A 296 4.48 17.19 13.48
N ILE A 297 3.37 16.47 13.31
CA ILE A 297 2.02 16.97 13.59
C ILE A 297 1.81 17.21 15.09
N LEU A 298 2.26 16.31 15.97
CA LEU A 298 2.20 16.51 17.43
C LEU A 298 3.02 17.74 17.86
N GLU A 299 4.28 17.82 17.44
CA GLU A 299 5.17 18.92 17.82
C GLU A 299 4.63 20.27 17.34
N GLN A 300 4.09 20.32 16.11
CA GLN A 300 3.49 21.55 15.60
C GLN A 300 2.17 21.89 16.30
N ALA A 301 1.34 20.90 16.62
CA ALA A 301 0.11 21.10 17.38
C ALA A 301 0.38 21.65 18.79
N ALA A 302 1.41 21.15 19.46
CA ALA A 302 1.86 21.67 20.75
C ALA A 302 2.37 23.13 20.65
N ARG A 303 3.19 23.43 19.64
CA ARG A 303 3.68 24.81 19.37
C ARG A 303 2.54 25.78 19.05
N ASP A 304 1.59 25.38 18.22
CA ASP A 304 0.44 26.21 17.85
C ASP A 304 -0.46 26.48 19.06
N LEU A 305 -0.70 25.46 19.91
CA LEU A 305 -1.48 25.61 21.13
C LEU A 305 -0.84 26.59 22.12
N ALA A 306 0.47 26.48 22.37
CA ALA A 306 1.21 27.43 23.20
C ALA A 306 1.19 28.86 22.62
N ALA A 307 1.30 29.00 21.29
CA ALA A 307 1.20 30.30 20.63
C ALA A 307 -0.21 30.92 20.78
N TRP A 308 -1.27 30.11 20.75
CA TRP A 308 -2.64 30.58 20.94
C TRP A 308 -2.91 31.06 22.37
N ASP A 309 -2.33 30.43 23.39
CA ASP A 309 -2.43 30.92 24.77
C ASP A 309 -1.88 32.34 24.90
N LEU A 310 -0.72 32.61 24.29
CA LEU A 310 -0.12 33.96 24.23
C LEU A 310 -0.99 34.97 23.46
N MET A 311 -1.84 34.51 22.53
CA MET A 311 -2.83 35.33 21.82
C MET A 311 -4.15 35.50 22.58
N GLY A 312 -4.31 34.87 23.75
CA GLY A 312 -5.57 34.85 24.51
C GLY A 312 -6.66 33.95 23.90
N LEU A 313 -6.26 33.03 23.01
CA LEU A 313 -7.13 32.08 22.33
C LEU A 313 -7.16 30.76 23.11
N SER A 314 -7.83 30.77 24.26
CA SER A 314 -7.94 29.61 25.16
C SER A 314 -8.65 28.43 24.48
N VAL A 315 -7.88 27.50 23.94
CA VAL A 315 -8.33 26.17 23.52
C VAL A 315 -7.97 25.17 24.63
N GLU A 316 -8.95 24.43 25.13
CA GLU A 316 -8.74 23.53 26.28
C GLU A 316 -7.79 22.37 25.93
N ARG A 317 -7.98 21.75 24.75
CA ARG A 317 -7.29 20.51 24.34
C ARG A 317 -7.05 20.44 22.83
N VAL A 318 -5.94 19.82 22.44
CA VAL A 318 -5.68 19.34 21.07
C VAL A 318 -5.62 17.81 21.04
N SER A 319 -6.28 17.22 20.05
CA SER A 319 -6.28 15.79 19.79
C SER A 319 -5.40 15.50 18.58
N VAL A 320 -4.56 14.46 18.66
CA VAL A 320 -3.62 14.05 17.62
C VAL A 320 -3.71 12.54 17.40
N ASN A 321 -3.73 12.11 16.14
CA ASN A 321 -3.63 10.70 15.80
C ASN A 321 -2.24 10.15 16.15
N VAL A 322 -2.18 8.90 16.61
CA VAL A 322 -0.91 8.19 16.83
C VAL A 322 -0.98 6.75 16.32
N SER A 323 -0.02 6.38 15.49
CA SER A 323 0.13 5.03 14.94
C SER A 323 0.61 3.99 15.97
N ALA A 324 0.18 2.74 15.83
CA ALA A 324 0.57 1.63 16.72
C ALA A 324 2.09 1.44 16.81
N ARG A 325 2.78 1.51 15.67
CA ARG A 325 4.25 1.46 15.58
C ARG A 325 4.91 2.56 16.42
N ARG A 326 4.33 3.77 16.41
CA ARG A 326 4.82 4.88 17.22
C ARG A 326 4.64 4.60 18.72
N LEU A 327 3.54 3.96 19.15
CA LEU A 327 3.31 3.56 20.55
C LEU A 327 4.27 2.46 21.02
N GLY A 328 4.58 1.48 20.16
CA GLY A 328 5.47 0.37 20.52
C GLY A 328 6.92 0.82 20.72
N SER A 329 7.56 1.32 19.65
CA SER A 329 9.03 1.43 19.60
C SER A 329 9.59 2.84 19.39
N GLU A 330 8.79 3.84 19.02
CA GLU A 330 9.29 5.16 18.58
C GLU A 330 8.80 6.34 19.45
N LEU A 331 8.03 6.08 20.51
CA LEU A 331 7.59 7.09 21.48
C LEU A 331 8.59 7.25 22.62
N SER A 332 9.56 8.15 22.43
CA SER A 332 10.37 8.66 23.54
C SER A 332 9.50 9.50 24.50
N LEU A 333 9.37 9.04 25.74
CA LEU A 333 8.67 9.78 26.79
C LEU A 333 9.36 11.13 27.09
N GLU A 334 10.69 11.20 26.95
CA GLU A 334 11.47 12.43 27.09
C GLU A 334 11.06 13.48 26.04
N SER A 335 10.84 13.05 24.79
CA SER A 335 10.36 13.93 23.73
C SER A 335 9.00 14.53 24.04
N LEU A 336 8.11 13.78 24.72
CA LEU A 336 6.80 14.26 25.14
C LEU A 336 6.85 15.24 26.33
N ILE A 337 7.76 15.02 27.28
CA ILE A 337 7.96 15.91 28.43
C ILE A 337 8.54 17.26 27.98
N SER A 338 9.30 17.29 26.87
CA SER A 338 9.87 18.52 26.30
C SER A 338 8.87 19.44 25.57
N LEU A 339 7.60 19.03 25.41
CA LEU A 339 6.60 19.80 24.67
C LEU A 339 6.24 21.11 25.41
N PRO A 340 5.99 22.23 24.70
CA PRO A 340 5.74 23.54 25.30
C PRO A 340 4.34 23.69 25.93
N VAL A 341 3.63 22.59 26.22
CA VAL A 341 2.26 22.57 26.75
C VAL A 341 2.09 21.46 27.78
N ALA A 342 1.18 21.69 28.75
CA ALA A 342 0.87 20.70 29.77
C ALA A 342 0.26 19.40 29.15
N PRO A 343 0.70 18.19 29.56
CA PRO A 343 0.24 16.91 29.02
C PRO A 343 -1.29 16.74 28.98
N GLN A 344 -1.99 17.29 29.97
CA GLN A 344 -3.46 17.22 30.11
C GLN A 344 -4.22 17.96 29.01
N ARG A 345 -3.53 18.75 28.18
CA ARG A 345 -4.08 19.46 27.01
C ARG A 345 -3.81 18.75 25.69
N ILE A 346 -3.08 17.64 25.72
CA ILE A 346 -2.89 16.75 24.57
C ILE A 346 -3.77 15.50 24.76
N SER A 347 -4.36 15.04 23.67
CA SER A 347 -5.13 13.80 23.58
C SER A 347 -4.58 12.94 22.45
N PHE A 348 -4.24 11.69 22.73
CA PHE A 348 -3.83 10.74 21.70
C PHE A 348 -5.03 9.95 21.20
N GLU A 349 -5.32 10.06 19.91
CA GLU A 349 -6.36 9.31 19.21
C GLU A 349 -5.78 7.99 18.68
N LEU A 350 -6.40 6.89 19.11
CA LEU A 350 -6.03 5.51 18.83
C LEU A 350 -7.13 4.83 18.02
N LEU A 351 -6.77 4.13 16.95
CA LEU A 351 -7.74 3.30 16.21
C LEU A 351 -8.18 2.09 17.05
N GLU A 352 -9.47 1.76 16.95
CA GLU A 352 -10.11 0.60 17.60
C GLU A 352 -9.28 -0.71 17.48
N SER A 353 -8.68 -0.95 16.31
CA SER A 353 -7.91 -2.17 16.00
C SER A 353 -6.65 -2.35 16.85
N ILE A 354 -6.05 -1.27 17.37
CA ILE A 354 -4.79 -1.33 18.14
C ILE A 354 -4.99 -2.09 19.46
N PHE A 355 -6.21 -2.09 20.01
CA PHE A 355 -6.57 -2.76 21.27
C PHE A 355 -6.95 -4.24 21.11
N LEU A 356 -6.94 -4.78 19.89
CA LEU A 356 -7.49 -6.11 19.58
C LEU A 356 -6.46 -7.12 19.06
N ASP A 357 -5.26 -6.66 18.73
CA ASP A 357 -4.11 -7.56 18.59
C ASP A 357 -3.65 -7.97 19.99
N GLU A 358 -4.12 -9.14 20.47
CA GLU A 358 -3.93 -9.71 21.82
C GLU A 358 -2.45 -10.09 22.17
N HIS A 359 -1.46 -9.47 21.51
CA HIS A 359 -0.05 -9.86 21.52
C HIS A 359 0.90 -8.67 21.72
N ASN A 360 0.43 -7.56 22.30
CA ASN A 360 1.20 -6.31 22.41
C ASN A 360 1.10 -5.69 23.81
N ASP A 361 1.53 -6.45 24.82
CA ASP A 361 1.67 -5.97 26.21
C ASP A 361 2.49 -4.67 26.28
N GLU A 362 3.53 -4.53 25.43
CA GLU A 362 4.35 -3.31 25.30
C GLU A 362 3.53 -2.06 24.93
N ILE A 363 2.49 -2.19 24.08
CA ILE A 363 1.62 -1.07 23.71
C ILE A 363 0.72 -0.69 24.87
N ILE A 364 0.20 -1.66 25.62
CA ILE A 364 -0.64 -1.42 26.81
C ILE A 364 0.19 -0.71 27.88
N ASP A 365 1.39 -1.22 28.18
CA ASP A 365 2.36 -0.60 29.09
C ASP A 365 2.68 0.84 28.69
N ASN A 366 2.90 1.11 27.40
CA ASN A 366 3.20 2.46 26.92
C ASN A 366 1.97 3.38 26.99
N ILE A 367 0.76 2.87 26.76
CA ILE A 367 -0.51 3.58 27.02
C ILE A 367 -0.65 3.95 28.50
N GLU A 368 -0.30 3.07 29.43
CA GLU A 368 -0.33 3.37 30.87
C GLU A 368 0.73 4.42 31.26
N LYS A 369 1.95 4.33 30.73
CA LYS A 369 3.01 5.35 30.92
C LYS A 369 2.55 6.73 30.44
N LEU A 370 1.87 6.81 29.29
CA LEU A 370 1.28 8.07 28.79
C LEU A 370 0.21 8.64 29.72
N LYS A 371 -0.68 7.79 30.27
CA LYS A 371 -1.67 8.22 31.27
C LYS A 371 -1.02 8.69 32.57
N ALA A 372 0.05 8.02 33.03
CA ALA A 372 0.81 8.40 34.22
C ALA A 372 1.49 9.77 34.07
N LEU A 373 1.96 10.11 32.86
CA LEU A 373 2.46 11.45 32.52
C LEU A 373 1.35 12.52 32.38
N GLY A 374 0.07 12.11 32.46
CA GLY A 374 -1.08 13.02 32.42
C GLY A 374 -1.64 13.29 31.02
N PHE A 375 -1.23 12.55 29.99
CA PHE A 375 -1.85 12.64 28.66
C PHE A 375 -3.26 12.03 28.66
N ASN A 376 -4.16 12.59 27.86
CA ASN A 376 -5.46 11.97 27.59
C ASN A 376 -5.33 10.95 26.46
N ILE A 377 -6.20 9.94 26.50
CA ILE A 377 -6.27 8.89 25.48
C ILE A 377 -7.71 8.73 25.03
N GLU A 378 -7.90 8.76 23.71
CA GLU A 378 -9.18 8.67 23.03
C GLU A 378 -9.15 7.52 22.02
N ILE A 379 -10.23 6.73 21.98
CA ILE A 379 -10.40 5.67 20.98
C ILE A 379 -11.27 6.23 19.86
N ASP A 380 -10.74 6.24 18.63
CA ASP A 380 -11.43 6.67 17.43
C ASP A 380 -11.98 5.49 16.61
N ASP A 381 -12.94 5.80 15.74
CA ASP A 381 -13.70 4.88 14.90
C ASP A 381 -14.44 3.75 15.65
N PHE A 382 -14.80 4.00 16.92
CA PHE A 382 -15.54 3.07 17.79
C PHE A 382 -16.88 2.64 17.18
N GLY A 383 -17.08 1.32 17.08
CA GLY A 383 -18.26 0.67 16.53
C GLY A 383 -18.15 0.34 15.04
N SER A 384 -16.92 0.23 14.52
CA SER A 384 -16.64 -0.29 13.17
C SER A 384 -16.94 -1.79 13.05
N GLY A 385 -16.81 -2.54 14.15
CA GLY A 385 -17.31 -3.92 14.28
C GLY A 385 -16.45 -4.87 15.12
N HIS A 386 -15.34 -4.39 15.72
CA HIS A 386 -14.30 -5.26 16.25
C HIS A 386 -14.13 -5.15 17.78
N ALA A 387 -14.39 -4.00 18.41
CA ALA A 387 -14.25 -3.82 19.85
C ALA A 387 -15.50 -4.22 20.66
N SER A 388 -15.30 -5.12 21.62
CA SER A 388 -16.25 -5.37 22.70
C SER A 388 -16.10 -4.31 23.81
N ILE A 389 -17.23 -3.82 24.34
CA ILE A 389 -17.28 -2.84 25.45
C ILE A 389 -16.42 -3.28 26.66
N VAL A 390 -16.28 -4.60 26.87
CA VAL A 390 -15.52 -5.20 27.97
C VAL A 390 -14.04 -4.78 27.96
N ALA A 391 -13.38 -4.77 26.80
CA ALA A 391 -11.96 -4.42 26.70
C ALA A 391 -11.69 -2.93 27.01
N CYS A 392 -12.61 -2.04 26.62
CA CYS A 392 -12.51 -0.60 26.89
C CYS A 392 -12.79 -0.24 28.36
N CYS A 393 -13.63 -1.04 29.06
CA CYS A 393 -13.91 -0.82 30.48
C CYS A 393 -12.74 -1.17 31.41
N ALA A 394 -11.83 -2.08 31.01
CA ALA A 394 -10.70 -2.51 31.84
C ALA A 394 -9.65 -1.41 32.08
N SER A 395 -9.51 -0.46 31.15
CA SER A 395 -8.33 0.42 31.06
C SER A 395 -8.52 1.86 31.58
N GLY A 396 -9.71 2.24 32.06
CA GLY A 396 -9.94 3.46 32.85
C GLY A 396 -9.87 4.81 32.12
N ARG A 397 -10.83 5.73 32.44
CA ARG A 397 -10.98 7.10 31.89
C ARG A 397 -10.56 7.26 30.42
N ILE A 398 -11.14 6.45 29.53
CA ILE A 398 -11.02 6.61 28.07
C ILE A 398 -12.28 7.29 27.55
N SER A 399 -12.11 8.28 26.68
CA SER A 399 -13.19 8.85 25.86
C SER A 399 -13.26 8.15 24.51
N SER A 400 -14.45 7.70 24.11
CA SER A 400 -14.68 6.98 22.84
C SER A 400 -15.37 7.87 21.81
N ARG A 401 -14.95 7.79 20.54
CA ARG A 401 -15.58 8.47 19.41
C ARG A 401 -16.18 7.50 18.41
N SER A 402 -17.42 7.74 18.01
CA SER A 402 -18.14 6.83 17.10
C SER A 402 -17.86 7.12 15.63
N THR A 403 -17.65 6.05 14.85
CA THR A 403 -17.40 6.09 13.40
C THR A 403 -18.38 7.00 12.64
N ALA A 404 -17.89 7.68 11.61
CA ALA A 404 -18.71 8.52 10.73
C ALA A 404 -19.90 7.79 10.06
N SER A 405 -19.79 6.46 9.87
CA SER A 405 -20.82 5.60 9.28
C SER A 405 -22.06 5.45 10.16
N LEU A 406 -21.89 5.30 11.48
CA LEU A 406 -22.97 5.16 12.47
C LEU A 406 -23.86 6.42 12.49
N TRP A 407 -23.26 7.61 12.44
CA TRP A 407 -23.99 8.88 12.35
C TRP A 407 -24.74 9.08 11.02
N ARG A 408 -24.24 8.51 9.91
CA ARG A 408 -24.98 8.51 8.64
C ARG A 408 -26.19 7.57 8.72
N ARG A 409 -26.03 6.37 9.28
CA ARG A 409 -27.14 5.40 9.45
C ARG A 409 -28.22 5.90 10.41
N SER A 410 -27.86 6.52 11.54
CA SER A 410 -28.85 7.04 12.50
C SER A 410 -29.69 8.22 11.96
N SER A 411 -29.16 8.97 11.00
CA SER A 411 -29.88 10.06 10.31
C SER A 411 -30.73 9.59 9.12
N THR A 412 -30.40 8.48 8.45
CA THR A 412 -31.29 7.85 7.44
C THR A 412 -32.38 6.98 8.07
N ALA A 413 -32.10 6.23 9.14
CA ALA A 413 -33.09 5.39 9.82
C ALA A 413 -34.29 6.18 10.40
N ARG A 414 -34.13 7.49 10.65
CA ARG A 414 -35.25 8.40 11.03
C ARG A 414 -36.08 8.92 9.86
N ARG A 415 -35.72 8.65 8.61
CA ARG A 415 -36.48 9.05 7.41
C ARG A 415 -37.28 7.90 6.79
N SER A 416 -36.75 6.68 6.82
CA SER A 416 -37.47 5.47 6.45
C SER A 416 -38.17 4.89 7.67
N GLY A 417 -39.47 5.14 7.81
CA GLY A 417 -40.32 4.51 8.83
C GLY A 417 -40.61 3.04 8.51
N VAL A 418 -39.57 2.23 8.33
CA VAL A 418 -39.64 0.81 7.99
C VAL A 418 -38.87 0.03 9.06
N CYS A 419 -39.59 -0.48 10.04
CA CYS A 419 -39.07 -1.52 10.93
C CYS A 419 -39.19 -2.86 10.20
N SER A 420 -38.13 -3.32 9.55
CA SER A 420 -38.01 -4.73 9.15
C SER A 420 -37.78 -5.58 10.39
N ASN A 421 -38.72 -6.47 10.71
CA ASN A 421 -38.58 -7.46 11.78
C ASN A 421 -37.41 -8.41 11.51
N PRO A 422 -36.52 -8.66 12.49
CA PRO A 422 -35.71 -9.87 12.54
C PRO A 422 -36.45 -10.94 13.34
N SER A 423 -37.07 -11.90 12.65
CA SER A 423 -37.71 -13.05 13.28
C SER A 423 -36.72 -14.20 13.51
N SER A 424 -36.03 -14.20 14.67
CA SER A 424 -35.59 -15.43 15.36
C SER A 424 -34.95 -15.13 16.73
N THR A 425 -35.69 -15.47 17.77
CA THR A 425 -35.24 -15.99 19.08
C THR A 425 -33.74 -16.04 19.42
N SER A 426 -33.32 -15.20 20.36
CA SER A 426 -33.05 -15.66 21.74
C SER A 426 -33.17 -14.48 22.72
N ALA A 427 -33.44 -14.76 24.00
CA ALA A 427 -33.99 -13.76 24.93
C ALA A 427 -33.02 -13.34 26.04
N SER A 428 -32.83 -12.03 26.20
CA SER A 428 -32.73 -11.38 27.51
C SER A 428 -33.00 -9.88 27.41
N ARG A 429 -34.24 -9.48 27.69
CA ARG A 429 -34.61 -8.07 27.86
C ARG A 429 -34.26 -7.60 29.27
N LYS A 430 -33.42 -6.57 29.39
CA LYS A 430 -33.55 -5.58 30.47
C LYS A 430 -33.78 -4.20 29.85
N THR A 431 -35.05 -3.81 29.81
CA THR A 431 -35.53 -2.51 29.33
C THR A 431 -35.15 -1.39 30.30
N LEU A 432 -34.46 -0.37 29.81
CA LEU A 432 -34.45 0.97 30.41
C LEU A 432 -35.21 1.91 29.47
N ARG A 433 -36.42 2.32 29.87
CA ARG A 433 -37.27 3.23 29.11
C ARG A 433 -36.84 4.68 29.37
N PHE A 434 -36.56 5.43 28.31
CA PHE A 434 -36.63 6.90 28.34
C PHE A 434 -37.54 7.39 27.21
N ALA A 435 -38.56 8.18 27.58
CA ALA A 435 -39.55 8.70 26.64
C ALA A 435 -38.99 9.93 25.88
N PRO A 436 -39.35 10.12 24.59
CA PRO A 436 -38.81 11.22 23.80
C PRO A 436 -39.66 12.50 23.90
N LYS A 437 -39.05 13.63 24.27
CA LYS A 437 -39.51 14.96 23.84
C LYS A 437 -38.70 15.39 22.62
N VAL A 438 -39.38 15.56 21.48
CA VAL A 438 -38.75 15.83 20.18
C VAL A 438 -38.60 17.33 19.95
N SER A 439 -37.39 17.79 19.67
CA SER A 439 -37.15 19.04 18.93
C SER A 439 -36.44 18.70 17.60
N ARG A 440 -36.89 19.34 16.50
CA ARG A 440 -36.41 19.05 15.15
C ARG A 440 -35.04 19.69 14.89
N GLN A 441 -33.97 18.88 14.87
CA GLN A 441 -32.71 19.25 14.21
C GLN A 441 -32.48 18.38 12.96
N ARG A 442 -32.15 19.03 11.83
CA ARG A 442 -31.73 18.37 10.58
C ARG A 442 -30.21 18.27 10.58
N SER A 443 -29.67 17.07 10.41
CA SER A 443 -28.23 16.80 10.37
C SER A 443 -27.57 17.22 9.05
N MET A 444 -26.35 17.75 9.12
CA MET A 444 -25.49 17.99 7.95
C MET A 444 -24.74 16.69 7.54
N PRO A 445 -24.60 16.37 6.25
CA PRO A 445 -23.89 15.18 5.79
C PRO A 445 -22.35 15.36 5.81
N LYS A 446 -21.62 14.37 6.35
CA LYS A 446 -20.15 14.40 6.56
C LYS A 446 -19.28 14.50 5.28
N SER A 447 -19.83 14.51 4.06
CA SER A 447 -19.03 14.93 2.87
C SER A 447 -18.59 16.40 2.97
N PHE A 448 -19.36 17.24 3.68
CA PHE A 448 -18.93 18.59 4.05
C PHE A 448 -17.89 18.63 5.18
N ALA A 449 -17.77 17.58 6.00
CA ALA A 449 -16.91 17.60 7.20
C ALA A 449 -15.43 17.42 6.87
N ILE A 450 -15.09 16.61 5.86
CA ILE A 450 -13.72 16.42 5.39
C ILE A 450 -13.18 17.70 4.72
N SER A 451 -14.06 18.46 4.05
CA SER A 451 -13.75 19.79 3.49
C SER A 451 -13.80 20.95 4.49
N ALA A 452 -14.17 20.72 5.76
CA ALA A 452 -14.36 21.78 6.76
C ALA A 452 -13.18 21.97 7.73
N ALA A 453 -12.05 21.29 7.50
CA ALA A 453 -10.80 21.57 8.21
C ALA A 453 -10.15 22.83 7.60
N ILE A 454 -9.76 23.80 8.44
CA ILE A 454 -9.28 25.12 7.98
C ILE A 454 -7.80 25.29 8.33
N SER A 455 -7.04 25.84 7.38
CA SER A 455 -5.66 26.30 7.61
C SER A 455 -5.66 27.49 8.58
N PHE A 456 -4.88 27.44 9.66
CA PHE A 456 -4.92 28.53 10.64
C PHE A 456 -4.41 29.88 10.10
N LYS A 457 -3.61 29.88 9.02
CA LYS A 457 -3.25 31.11 8.28
C LYS A 457 -4.46 31.84 7.69
N ASP A 458 -5.54 31.11 7.36
CA ASP A 458 -6.81 31.70 6.89
C ASP A 458 -7.71 32.15 8.06
N ILE A 459 -7.46 31.63 9.27
CA ILE A 459 -8.15 32.02 10.52
C ILE A 459 -7.61 33.35 11.06
N ILE A 460 -6.31 33.66 10.92
CA ILE A 460 -5.75 34.95 11.36
C ILE A 460 -4.93 35.65 10.27
N SER A 461 -5.62 36.46 9.46
CA SER A 461 -5.01 37.65 8.85
C SER A 461 -5.09 38.82 9.86
N PRO A 462 -3.96 39.45 10.26
CA PRO A 462 -3.96 40.50 11.29
C PRO A 462 -4.90 41.69 11.01
N SER A 463 -5.17 41.96 9.72
CA SER A 463 -6.08 43.00 9.25
C SER A 463 -7.57 42.68 9.46
N ARG A 464 -7.98 41.41 9.57
CA ARG A 464 -9.38 41.02 9.82
C ARG A 464 -9.76 41.01 11.30
N TRP A 465 -8.86 40.57 12.18
CA TRP A 465 -9.16 40.43 13.62
C TRP A 465 -9.34 41.79 14.32
N ARG A 466 -8.53 42.79 13.95
CA ARG A 466 -8.59 44.16 14.54
C ARG A 466 -9.92 44.91 14.30
N ARG A 467 -10.74 44.52 13.30
CA ARG A 467 -12.03 45.19 12.99
C ARG A 467 -13.20 44.78 13.89
N THR A 468 -13.01 43.89 14.88
CA THR A 468 -14.12 43.31 15.68
C THR A 468 -14.11 43.65 17.17
N ARG A 469 -13.28 44.61 17.62
CA ARG A 469 -13.39 45.16 18.98
C ARG A 469 -14.35 46.36 19.02
N SER A 470 -15.38 46.24 19.85
CA SER A 470 -15.93 47.38 20.59
C SER A 470 -15.54 47.20 22.06
N PRO A 471 -15.01 48.23 22.75
CA PRO A 471 -14.46 48.07 24.08
C PRO A 471 -15.57 48.08 25.13
N HIS A 472 -16.07 46.89 25.51
CA HIS A 472 -16.62 46.50 26.83
C HIS A 472 -17.49 45.23 26.72
N SER A 473 -16.89 44.04 26.77
CA SER A 473 -17.58 42.84 27.33
C SER A 473 -16.56 41.73 27.68
N PRO A 474 -16.72 41.01 28.81
CA PRO A 474 -15.82 39.92 29.19
C PRO A 474 -16.25 38.56 28.58
N ARG A 475 -16.40 38.48 27.25
CA ARG A 475 -16.78 37.23 26.55
C ARG A 475 -15.98 36.96 25.27
N ALA A 476 -14.66 36.84 25.40
CA ALA A 476 -13.76 36.49 24.29
C ALA A 476 -14.12 35.13 23.63
N SER A 477 -14.52 34.14 24.43
CA SER A 477 -14.89 32.78 23.96
C SER A 477 -16.08 32.76 22.99
N HIS A 478 -17.07 33.64 23.17
CA HIS A 478 -18.21 33.74 22.27
C HIS A 478 -17.84 34.41 20.93
N GLY A 479 -16.82 35.29 20.93
CA GLY A 479 -16.33 35.94 19.73
C GLY A 479 -15.74 34.93 18.73
N LEU A 480 -14.92 34.00 19.22
CA LEU A 480 -14.26 33.01 18.37
C LEU A 480 -15.25 32.03 17.73
N ALA A 481 -16.18 31.47 18.52
CA ALA A 481 -17.22 30.58 18.02
C ALA A 481 -18.10 31.27 16.95
N LYS A 482 -18.53 32.51 17.20
CA LYS A 482 -19.33 33.30 16.26
C LYS A 482 -18.54 33.67 14.99
N TRP A 483 -17.23 33.88 15.11
CA TRP A 483 -16.34 34.19 13.99
C TRP A 483 -16.02 32.97 13.12
N LEU A 484 -15.64 31.82 13.71
CA LEU A 484 -15.45 30.56 12.96
C LEU A 484 -16.74 30.17 12.21
N PHE A 485 -17.90 30.28 12.88
CA PHE A 485 -19.20 30.00 12.26
C PHE A 485 -19.51 30.93 11.07
N LEU A 486 -19.07 32.20 11.12
CA LEU A 486 -19.21 33.16 10.00
C LEU A 486 -18.18 32.92 8.88
N THR A 487 -16.97 32.45 9.20
CA THR A 487 -15.93 32.13 8.22
C THR A 487 -16.30 30.86 7.44
N VAL A 488 -16.75 29.81 8.10
CA VAL A 488 -17.33 28.59 7.46
C VAL A 488 -18.54 28.94 6.59
N ARG A 489 -19.35 29.93 6.97
CA ARG A 489 -20.50 30.39 6.19
C ARG A 489 -20.12 31.17 4.92
N ARG A 490 -18.88 31.66 4.79
CA ARG A 490 -18.41 32.44 3.62
C ARG A 490 -17.65 31.60 2.58
N SER A 491 -17.25 30.37 2.89
CA SER A 491 -16.42 29.54 2.01
C SER A 491 -17.18 28.50 1.15
N GLY A 492 -18.52 28.49 1.15
CA GLY A 492 -19.32 27.41 0.53
C GLY A 492 -20.50 27.85 -0.36
N SER A 493 -20.28 27.77 -1.68
CA SER A 493 -21.22 27.47 -2.80
C SER A 493 -22.66 28.02 -2.87
N SER A 494 -23.03 28.45 -4.09
CA SER A 494 -24.26 29.16 -4.50
C SER A 494 -25.62 28.55 -4.05
N CYS A 495 -25.71 27.24 -3.84
CA CYS A 495 -27.00 26.57 -3.54
C CYS A 495 -27.57 26.84 -2.13
N ALA A 496 -26.83 27.51 -1.24
CA ALA A 496 -27.29 27.80 0.13
C ALA A 496 -28.43 28.84 0.23
N ASN A 497 -28.68 29.61 -0.84
CA ASN A 497 -29.52 30.83 -0.80
C ASN A 497 -31.03 30.58 -0.72
N THR A 498 -31.54 29.43 -1.16
CA THR A 498 -32.99 29.19 -1.27
C THR A 498 -33.61 28.73 0.06
N VAL A 499 -32.92 27.86 0.81
CA VAL A 499 -33.47 27.22 2.04
C VAL A 499 -33.52 28.16 3.26
N TRP A 500 -32.82 29.31 3.22
CA TRP A 500 -32.74 30.25 4.33
C TRP A 500 -33.47 31.59 4.15
N ARG A 501 -34.05 31.87 2.97
CA ARG A 501 -34.93 33.06 2.80
C ARG A 501 -36.18 32.98 3.68
N ASP A 502 -36.74 31.79 3.89
CA ASP A 502 -37.96 31.60 4.70
C ASP A 502 -37.73 31.82 6.20
N ARG A 503 -36.51 31.59 6.71
CA ARG A 503 -36.18 31.81 8.13
C ARG A 503 -35.90 33.28 8.48
N ALA A 504 -35.57 34.11 7.50
CA ALA A 504 -35.41 35.55 7.73
C ALA A 504 -36.75 36.24 8.04
N ARG A 505 -37.87 35.77 7.46
CA ARG A 505 -39.22 36.28 7.75
C ARG A 505 -39.75 35.89 9.14
N ALA A 506 -39.27 34.77 9.69
CA ALA A 506 -39.67 34.30 11.02
C ALA A 506 -38.97 35.06 12.17
N ALA A 507 -37.80 35.66 11.91
CA ALA A 507 -37.05 36.43 12.91
C ALA A 507 -37.54 37.89 13.06
N SER A 508 -38.30 38.42 12.09
CA SER A 508 -38.83 39.79 12.12
C SER A 508 -40.17 39.93 12.86
N GLN A 509 -40.72 38.85 13.45
CA GLN A 509 -41.99 38.87 14.18
C GLN A 509 -41.83 38.86 15.72
N PHE A 510 -40.60 38.89 16.25
CA PHE A 510 -40.34 38.86 17.70
C PHE A 510 -39.71 40.14 18.26
N THR A 511 -39.78 41.26 17.52
CA THR A 511 -39.22 42.56 17.95
C THR A 511 -40.16 43.73 17.64
N THR A 512 -41.46 43.59 17.97
CA THR A 512 -42.45 44.66 17.78
C THR A 512 -43.46 44.78 18.93
N CYS A 513 -42.94 44.91 20.16
CA CYS A 513 -43.72 45.37 21.32
C CYS A 513 -42.82 46.20 22.26
N CYS A 514 -42.46 47.42 21.82
CA CYS A 514 -42.13 48.57 22.66
C CYS A 514 -41.82 49.79 21.75
N ALA A 515 -42.30 50.97 22.14
CA ALA A 515 -42.10 52.29 21.49
C ALA A 515 -42.64 52.44 20.05
N GLY A 516 -43.68 53.28 19.91
CA GLY A 516 -44.14 53.79 18.62
C GLY A 516 -43.56 55.18 18.30
N GLY A 517 -43.69 55.60 17.04
CA GLY A 517 -43.27 56.91 16.53
C GLY A 517 -43.26 56.91 15.00
N SER A 518 -44.01 57.82 14.37
CA SER A 518 -44.40 57.79 12.94
C SER A 518 -43.45 58.67 12.06
N PRO A 519 -43.64 58.88 10.72
CA PRO A 519 -42.52 58.69 9.77
C PRO A 519 -42.28 59.81 8.72
N THR A 520 -41.19 59.70 7.94
CA THR A 520 -40.96 60.35 6.61
C THR A 520 -39.98 59.48 5.78
N VAL A 521 -40.25 59.04 4.53
CA VAL A 521 -40.20 59.75 3.20
C VAL A 521 -38.75 60.07 2.77
N SER A 522 -38.19 59.75 1.58
CA SER A 522 -38.63 59.08 0.32
C SER A 522 -37.43 58.79 -0.64
N ALA A 523 -37.63 57.97 -1.71
CA ALA A 523 -36.99 57.99 -3.07
C ALA A 523 -35.41 57.96 -3.20
N THR A 524 -34.68 57.63 -4.28
CA THR A 524 -34.78 57.04 -5.66
C THR A 524 -33.34 56.58 -6.05
N GLY A 525 -32.95 55.96 -7.19
CA GLY A 525 -33.63 55.39 -8.37
C GLY A 525 -32.66 55.27 -9.59
N ALA A 526 -32.81 54.24 -10.46
CA ALA A 526 -32.12 54.05 -11.78
C ALA A 526 -30.58 53.83 -11.81
N SER A 527 -29.90 53.36 -12.90
CA SER A 527 -30.18 52.36 -13.98
C SER A 527 -28.90 52.08 -14.84
N CYS A 528 -28.97 51.18 -15.85
CA CYS A 528 -28.00 50.92 -16.96
C CYS A 528 -26.61 50.27 -16.62
N SER A 529 -26.13 49.18 -17.24
CA SER A 529 -25.86 48.77 -18.66
C SER A 529 -24.58 49.41 -19.25
N ARG A 530 -23.62 48.78 -19.99
CA ARG A 530 -23.51 47.64 -20.95
C ARG A 530 -22.12 46.91 -20.80
N TYR A 531 -21.82 45.66 -21.24
CA TYR A 531 -21.47 45.16 -22.61
C TYR A 531 -20.38 46.01 -23.34
N ARG A 532 -19.32 45.50 -24.04
CA ARG A 532 -18.89 44.15 -24.50
C ARG A 532 -17.45 44.19 -25.14
N GLU A 533 -16.76 43.03 -25.31
CA GLU A 533 -15.62 42.75 -26.28
C GLU A 533 -14.27 43.54 -26.11
N ARG A 534 -13.06 43.13 -26.56
CA ARG A 534 -12.54 41.97 -27.35
C ARG A 534 -11.02 41.72 -27.09
N ALA A 535 -10.47 40.64 -27.69
CA ALA A 535 -9.06 40.22 -27.97
C ALA A 535 -7.88 41.23 -27.79
N GLY A 536 -6.61 40.86 -27.63
CA GLY A 536 -5.85 39.59 -27.85
C GLY A 536 -4.49 39.90 -28.52
N SER A 537 -3.50 38.98 -28.45
CA SER A 537 -2.04 39.14 -28.79
C SER A 537 -1.17 39.79 -27.68
N GLY A 538 0.15 39.56 -27.57
CA GLY A 538 1.01 38.60 -28.28
C GLY A 538 2.52 38.71 -27.94
N ILE A 539 3.10 37.61 -27.43
CA ILE A 539 4.48 37.08 -27.60
C ILE A 539 5.74 37.98 -27.46
N SER A 540 6.69 37.44 -26.66
CA SER A 540 8.16 37.61 -26.66
C SER A 540 8.82 38.80 -25.93
N GLY A 541 9.79 38.44 -25.08
CA GLY A 541 10.89 39.28 -24.62
C GLY A 541 12.17 38.43 -24.54
N ARG A 542 13.28 38.95 -25.07
CA ARG A 542 14.64 38.41 -24.96
C ARG A 542 15.53 39.46 -24.27
N GLY A 543 16.60 39.00 -23.62
CA GLY A 543 17.67 39.84 -23.06
C GLY A 543 17.81 39.61 -21.54
N ARG A 544 18.97 39.24 -21.00
CA ARG A 544 20.31 39.08 -21.61
C ARG A 544 20.92 37.73 -21.21
#